data_AF-A0A7S0CXQ6-F1
#
_entry.id   AF-A0A7S0CXQ6-F1
#
_cell.length_a   1.000
_cell.length_b   1.000
_cell.length_c   1.000
_cell.angle_alpha   90.00
_cell.angle_beta   90.00
_cell.angle_gamma   90.00
#
_symmetry.space_group_name_H-M   'P 1'
#
loop_
_entity.id
_entity.type
_entity.pdbx_description
1 polymer ?
#
loop_
_entity_poly.entity_id
_entity_poly.type
_entity_poly.pdbx_seq_one_letter_code
_entity_poly.pdbx_strand_id
1 'polypeptide(L)'
;CLLPSAAAAAARAGANAGCEVTPLSVLVPCRAAMYAKFPLHGTYFQTNEVFLDARTAVAPAMVPARRLEFLPTVSVFLGSSVASICRGMSRAEVAAAFAHRAV
;
A
#
# COMPACT_ATOMS: atom_id res chain seq x y z
N CYS A 1 4.47 21.33 1.23
CA CYS A 1 3.44 20.83 0.29
C CYS A 1 2.14 21.55 0.63
N LEU A 2 1.49 22.21 -0.34
CA LEU A 2 0.27 23.02 -0.12
C LEU A 2 -1.02 22.24 -0.40
N LEU A 3 -0.90 20.96 -0.75
CA LEU A 3 -2.06 20.10 -0.99
C LEU A 3 -2.77 19.80 0.35
N PRO A 4 -4.12 19.77 0.36
CA PRO A 4 -4.86 19.32 1.53
C PRO A 4 -4.45 17.88 1.87
N SER A 5 -4.52 17.52 3.15
CA SER A 5 -4.30 16.13 3.55
C SER A 5 -5.27 15.21 2.81
N ALA A 6 -4.86 13.96 2.56
CA ALA A 6 -5.71 12.98 1.91
C ALA A 6 -7.06 12.81 2.63
N ALA A 7 -7.04 12.90 3.97
CA ALA A 7 -8.24 12.89 4.81
C ALA A 7 -9.15 14.11 4.54
N ALA A 8 -8.59 15.32 4.46
CA ALA A 8 -9.37 16.52 4.17
C ALA A 8 -9.95 16.50 2.74
N ALA A 9 -9.20 15.99 1.76
CA ALA A 9 -9.69 15.79 0.40
C ALA A 9 -10.84 14.79 0.34
N ALA A 10 -10.73 13.68 1.08
CA ALA A 10 -11.76 12.65 1.17
C ALA A 10 -13.04 13.16 1.84
N ALA A 11 -12.93 13.91 2.93
CA ALA A 11 -14.09 14.53 3.60
C ALA A 11 -14.87 15.46 2.65
N ARG A 12 -14.17 16.29 1.88
CA ARG A 12 -14.79 17.16 0.86
C ARG A 12 -15.45 16.35 -0.26
N ALA A 13 -14.77 15.32 -0.76
CA ALA A 13 -15.32 14.45 -1.80
C ALA A 13 -16.57 13.71 -1.31
N GLY A 14 -16.58 13.23 -0.07
CA GLY A 14 -17.73 12.58 0.55
C GLY A 14 -18.92 13.52 0.73
N ALA A 15 -18.68 14.77 1.16
CA ALA A 15 -19.72 15.78 1.25
C ALA A 15 -20.39 16.07 -0.11
N ASN A 16 -19.60 16.16 -1.18
CA ASN A 16 -20.12 16.38 -2.54
C ASN A 16 -20.87 15.16 -3.09
N ALA A 17 -20.42 13.95 -2.76
CA ALA A 17 -20.97 12.70 -3.28
C ALA A 17 -22.13 12.13 -2.45
N GLY A 18 -22.39 12.66 -1.24
CA GLY A 18 -23.40 12.15 -0.32
C GLY A 18 -23.11 10.74 0.21
N CYS A 19 -21.83 10.32 0.24
CA CYS A 19 -21.43 9.02 0.77
C CYS A 19 -20.02 9.06 1.37
N GLU A 20 -19.68 8.06 2.18
CA GLU A 20 -18.34 7.93 2.74
C GLU A 20 -17.32 7.65 1.62
N VAL A 21 -16.25 8.45 1.62
CA VAL A 21 -15.17 8.38 0.64
C VAL A 21 -13.84 8.23 1.38
N THR A 22 -12.99 7.36 0.87
CA THR A 22 -11.67 7.06 1.41
C THR A 22 -10.61 7.35 0.34
N PRO A 23 -9.45 7.92 0.71
CA PRO A 23 -8.33 8.07 -0.21
C PRO A 23 -7.69 6.70 -0.48
N LEU A 24 -7.43 6.40 -1.74
CA LEU A 24 -6.84 5.15 -2.21
C LEU A 24 -5.53 5.41 -2.95
N SER A 25 -4.46 4.76 -2.48
CA SER A 25 -3.18 4.66 -3.20
C SER A 25 -2.98 3.23 -3.69
N VAL A 26 -2.35 3.08 -4.86
CA VAL A 26 -2.18 1.77 -5.51
C VAL A 26 -0.74 1.28 -5.31
N LEU A 27 -0.62 0.06 -4.78
CA LEU A 27 0.64 -0.68 -4.72
C LEU A 27 0.64 -1.73 -5.83
N VAL A 28 1.70 -1.76 -6.63
CA VAL A 28 1.86 -2.68 -7.77
C VAL A 28 2.96 -3.69 -7.42
N PRO A 29 2.70 -5.01 -7.44
CA PRO A 29 3.74 -6.01 -7.25
C PRO A 29 4.93 -5.78 -8.19
N CYS A 30 6.14 -5.90 -7.66
CA CYS A 30 7.38 -5.66 -8.41
C CYS A 30 7.42 -6.47 -9.71
N ARG A 31 6.99 -7.74 -9.66
CA ARG A 31 6.84 -8.58 -10.86
C ARG A 31 5.95 -7.95 -11.93
N ALA A 32 4.80 -7.38 -11.55
CA ALA A 32 3.88 -6.77 -12.49
C ALA A 32 4.46 -5.45 -13.05
N ALA A 33 5.00 -4.61 -12.17
CA ALA A 33 5.62 -3.33 -12.56
C ALA A 33 6.81 -3.52 -13.51
N MET A 34 7.59 -4.58 -13.32
CA MET A 34 8.76 -4.90 -14.13
C MET A 34 8.45 -5.79 -15.34
N TYR A 35 7.17 -6.07 -15.64
CA TYR A 35 6.76 -6.99 -16.72
C TYR A 35 7.45 -8.37 -16.65
N ALA A 36 7.59 -8.90 -15.43
CA ALA A 36 8.34 -10.11 -15.12
C ALA A 36 9.82 -10.10 -15.58
N LYS A 37 10.39 -8.93 -15.88
CA LYS A 37 11.80 -8.77 -16.22
C LYS A 37 12.63 -8.57 -14.96
N PHE A 38 13.76 -9.28 -14.90
CA PHE A 38 14.69 -9.24 -13.78
C PHE A 38 15.24 -7.81 -13.55
N PRO A 39 15.34 -7.31 -12.30
CA PRO A 39 15.87 -5.99 -12.04
C PRO A 39 17.38 -5.99 -12.29
N LEU A 40 17.88 -4.96 -12.97
CA LEU A 40 19.24 -4.90 -13.52
C LEU A 40 20.38 -4.93 -12.48
N HIS A 41 20.07 -4.91 -11.18
CA HIS A 41 21.06 -4.83 -10.10
C HIS A 41 21.23 -6.11 -9.26
N GLY A 42 20.71 -7.26 -9.70
CA GLY A 42 21.06 -8.54 -9.08
C GLY A 42 20.49 -8.78 -7.68
N THR A 43 19.64 -7.88 -7.17
CA THR A 43 18.89 -8.12 -5.93
C THR A 43 17.73 -9.06 -6.25
N TYR A 44 17.69 -10.20 -5.56
CA TYR A 44 16.57 -11.14 -5.63
C TYR A 44 15.25 -10.39 -5.47
N PHE A 45 14.29 -10.63 -6.37
CA PHE A 45 12.91 -10.24 -6.12
C PHE A 45 12.48 -10.84 -4.79
N GLN A 46 12.26 -10.03 -3.77
CA GLN A 46 11.42 -10.51 -2.68
C GLN A 46 10.00 -10.60 -3.26
N THR A 47 9.34 -11.75 -3.09
CA THR A 47 7.95 -11.98 -3.55
C THR A 47 6.98 -10.90 -3.05
N ASN A 48 7.35 -10.21 -1.97
CA ASN A 48 6.54 -9.20 -1.29
C ASN A 48 6.91 -7.76 -1.68
N GLU A 49 7.86 -7.55 -2.60
CA GLU A 49 8.18 -6.19 -3.07
C GLU A 49 7.05 -5.62 -3.91
N VAL A 50 6.63 -4.42 -3.56
CA VAL A 50 5.60 -3.63 -4.24
C VAL A 50 6.13 -2.22 -4.48
N PHE A 51 5.75 -1.61 -5.59
CA PHE A 51 5.99 -0.20 -5.88
C PHE A 51 4.73 0.60 -5.65
N LEU A 52 4.87 1.77 -5.03
CA LEU A 52 3.79 2.74 -4.97
C LEU A 52 3.63 3.42 -6.33
N ASP A 53 2.42 3.38 -6.88
CA ASP A 53 2.09 4.08 -8.12
C ASP A 53 2.33 5.59 -7.96
N ALA A 54 3.15 6.17 -8.84
CA ALA A 54 3.61 7.55 -8.72
C ALA A 54 2.46 8.57 -8.76
N ARG A 55 1.40 8.27 -9.51
CA ARG A 55 0.25 9.18 -9.63
C ARG A 55 -0.55 9.22 -8.33
N THR A 56 -0.89 8.05 -7.79
CA THR A 56 -1.64 7.94 -6.54
C THR A 56 -0.79 8.19 -5.28
N ALA A 57 0.53 8.22 -5.41
CA ALA A 57 1.44 8.74 -4.39
C ALA A 57 1.26 10.25 -4.16
N VAL A 58 1.03 11.01 -5.24
CA VAL A 58 0.86 12.47 -5.19
C VAL A 58 -0.60 12.84 -4.93
N ALA A 59 -1.52 12.16 -5.61
CA ALA A 59 -2.95 12.42 -5.53
C ALA A 59 -3.72 11.09 -5.43
N PRO A 60 -4.00 10.61 -4.19
CA PRO A 60 -4.79 9.40 -3.98
C PRO A 60 -6.15 9.50 -4.68
N ALA A 61 -6.65 8.39 -5.20
CA ALA A 61 -7.99 8.33 -5.77
C ALA A 61 -9.04 8.44 -4.65
N MET A 62 -10.08 9.24 -4.88
CA MET A 62 -11.21 9.32 -3.95
C MET A 62 -12.23 8.25 -4.33
N VAL A 63 -12.36 7.21 -3.51
CA VAL A 63 -13.27 6.09 -3.80
C VAL A 63 -14.32 5.93 -2.70
N PRO A 64 -15.58 5.59 -3.04
CA PRO A 64 -16.58 5.26 -2.02
C PRO A 64 -16.13 4.06 -1.18
N ALA A 65 -16.15 4.20 0.15
CA ALA A 65 -15.65 3.19 1.09
C ALA A 65 -16.31 1.81 0.87
N ARG A 66 -17.62 1.81 0.60
CA ARG A 66 -18.40 0.61 0.27
C ARG A 66 -17.86 -0.25 -0.89
N ARG A 67 -17.05 0.32 -1.79
CA ARG A 67 -16.44 -0.42 -2.91
C ARG A 67 -15.24 -1.25 -2.47
N LEU A 68 -14.73 -1.04 -1.27
CA LEU A 68 -13.55 -1.70 -0.73
C LEU A 68 -13.89 -2.75 0.33
N GLU A 69 -15.07 -2.67 0.95
CA GLU A 69 -15.50 -3.53 2.07
C GLU A 69 -15.41 -5.03 1.79
N PHE A 70 -15.61 -5.45 0.54
CA PHE A 70 -15.59 -6.86 0.13
C PHE A 70 -14.21 -7.34 -0.33
N LEU A 71 -13.20 -6.47 -0.35
CA LEU A 71 -11.86 -6.82 -0.80
C LEU A 71 -11.09 -7.56 0.31
N PRO A 72 -10.28 -8.57 -0.04
CA PRO A 72 -9.39 -9.20 0.91
C PRO A 72 -8.40 -8.16 1.45
N THR A 73 -8.28 -8.11 2.78
CA THR A 73 -7.38 -7.16 3.47
C THR A 73 -6.20 -7.91 4.06
N VAL A 74 -5.01 -7.36 3.85
CA VAL A 74 -3.77 -7.83 4.47
C VAL A 74 -3.14 -6.68 5.24
N SER A 75 -2.53 -6.99 6.38
CA SER A 75 -1.75 -6.00 7.14
C SER A 75 -0.47 -5.67 6.38
N VAL A 76 -0.21 -4.38 6.19
CA VAL A 76 1.03 -3.88 5.57
C VAL A 76 1.86 -3.18 6.64
N PHE A 77 3.12 -3.59 6.77
CA PHE A 77 4.08 -2.95 7.65
C PHE A 77 5.00 -2.03 6.83
N LEU A 78 5.15 -0.77 7.26
CA LEU A 78 5.94 0.24 6.57
C LEU A 78 7.18 0.62 7.39
N GLY A 79 8.34 0.67 6.74
CA GLY A 79 9.58 1.12 7.36
C GLY A 79 10.70 1.26 6.32
N SER A 80 11.81 1.89 6.72
CA SER A 80 12.95 2.11 5.83
C SER A 80 13.76 0.84 5.52
N SER A 81 13.57 -0.23 6.30
CA SER A 81 14.14 -1.55 6.07
C SER A 81 13.37 -2.62 6.84
N VAL A 82 13.56 -3.89 6.49
CA VAL A 82 13.02 -5.04 7.25
C VAL A 82 13.46 -4.98 8.70
N ALA A 83 14.72 -4.60 8.97
CA ALA A 83 15.21 -4.45 10.35
C ALA A 83 14.47 -3.34 11.13
N SER A 84 14.07 -2.25 10.47
CA SER A 84 13.29 -1.21 11.12
C SER A 84 11.84 -1.63 11.36
N ILE A 85 11.25 -2.39 10.44
CA ILE A 85 9.90 -2.94 10.58
C ILE A 85 9.86 -3.94 11.74
N CYS A 86 10.83 -4.85 11.80
CA CYS A 86 10.87 -5.94 12.78
C CYS A 86 11.48 -5.53 14.14
N ARG A 87 11.77 -4.25 14.37
CA ARG A 87 12.49 -3.80 15.57
C ARG A 87 11.66 -4.10 16.82
N GLY A 88 12.24 -4.84 17.75
CA GLY A 88 11.58 -5.21 19.01
C GLY A 88 10.64 -6.41 18.91
N MET A 89 10.50 -7.02 17.73
CA MET A 89 9.72 -8.24 17.55
C MET A 89 10.58 -9.48 17.81
N SER A 90 9.99 -10.48 18.45
CA SER A 90 10.52 -11.83 18.53
C SER A 90 10.46 -12.54 17.17
N ARG A 91 11.21 -13.63 17.05
CA ARG A 91 11.23 -14.44 15.81
C ARG A 91 9.85 -14.98 15.43
N ALA A 92 9.04 -15.37 16.42
CA ALA A 92 7.69 -15.88 16.19
C ALA A 92 6.76 -14.78 15.65
N GLU A 93 6.84 -13.58 16.21
CA GLU A 93 6.06 -12.42 15.75
C GLU A 93 6.43 -12.02 14.33
N VAL A 94 7.73 -12.02 13.98
CA VAL A 94 8.16 -11.76 12.61
C VAL A 94 7.60 -12.81 11.65
N ALA A 95 7.72 -14.09 11.99
CA ALA A 95 7.18 -15.16 11.15
C ALA A 95 5.68 -15.03 10.93
N ALA A 96 4.90 -14.71 11.98
CA ALA A 96 3.46 -14.49 11.88
C ALA A 96 3.12 -13.26 11.03
N ALA A 97 3.84 -12.14 11.20
CA ALA A 97 3.61 -10.90 10.47
C ALA A 97 3.80 -11.03 8.95
N PHE A 98 4.70 -11.93 8.51
CA PHE A 98 4.98 -12.18 7.10
C PHE A 98 4.44 -13.53 6.59
N ALA A 99 3.59 -14.21 7.37
CA ALA A 99 2.98 -15.48 6.98
C ALA A 99 1.93 -15.32 5.87
N HIS A 100 1.25 -14.16 5.83
CA HIS A 100 0.25 -13.87 4.81
C HIS A 100 0.90 -13.29 3.56
N ARG A 101 0.58 -13.87 2.40
CA ARG A 101 0.98 -13.34 1.10
C ARG A 101 -0.08 -12.39 0.58
N ALA A 102 0.36 -11.26 0.03
CA ALA A 102 -0.51 -10.35 -0.70
C ALA A 102 -0.92 -10.87 -2.10
N VAL A 103 -0.49 -12.09 -2.47
CA VAL A 103 -0.80 -12.78 -3.74
C VAL A 103 -0.67 -14.29 -3.59
#